data_AF-A0A0X3SF80-F1
#
_entry.id   AF-A0A0X3SF80-F1
#
_cell.length_a   1.000
_cell.length_b   1.000
_cell.length_c   1.000
_cell.angle_alpha   90.00
_cell.angle_beta   90.00
_cell.angle_gamma   90.00
#
_symmetry.space_group_name_H-M   'P 1'
#
loop_
_entity.id
_entity.type
_entity.pdbx_description
1 polymer ?
#
loop_
_entity_poly.entity_id
_entity_poly.type
_entity_poly.pdbx_seq_one_letter_code
_entity_poly.pdbx_strand_id
1 'polypeptide(L)'
;MTHASLLHQITDYANRADPRDPERFPDADRFDPYRKDIQHLGFGSGIHGCFGAPLARLEAQIALAELARRLEGPRLVEDPPPYRQNAVLRGPRRLTVAVDGVRP
;
A
#
# COMPACT_ATOMS: atom_id res chain seq x y z
N MET A 1 -31.58 2.47 -17.84
CA MET A 1 -30.56 2.41 -16.77
C MET A 1 -31.28 2.58 -15.45
N THR A 2 -31.72 1.48 -14.83
CA THR A 2 -32.60 1.51 -13.65
C THR A 2 -31.79 1.74 -12.38
N HIS A 3 -32.37 2.46 -11.41
CA HIS A 3 -31.78 2.79 -10.10
C HIS A 3 -31.11 1.59 -9.39
N ALA A 4 -31.57 0.36 -9.65
CA ALA A 4 -31.00 -0.88 -9.10
C ALA A 4 -29.55 -1.18 -9.57
N SER A 5 -29.15 -0.71 -10.76
CA SER A 5 -27.77 -0.88 -11.27
C SER A 5 -26.78 0.08 -10.62
N LEU A 6 -27.26 1.23 -10.14
CA LEU A 6 -26.43 2.25 -9.47
C LEU A 6 -26.13 1.84 -8.03
N LEU A 7 -27.10 1.22 -7.35
CA LEU A 7 -26.93 0.70 -5.98
C LEU A 7 -25.92 -0.46 -5.93
N HIS A 8 -25.98 -1.41 -6.86
CA HIS A 8 -24.95 -2.46 -6.97
C HIS A 8 -23.54 -1.90 -7.19
N GLN A 9 -23.38 -0.86 -8.01
CA GLN A 9 -22.07 -0.21 -8.23
C GLN A 9 -21.53 0.43 -6.95
N ILE A 10 -22.39 1.02 -6.12
CA ILE A 10 -21.98 1.68 -4.86
C ILE A 10 -21.58 0.64 -3.80
N THR A 11 -22.33 -0.46 -3.68
CA THR A 11 -22.00 -1.54 -2.72
C THR A 11 -20.75 -2.30 -3.13
N ASP A 12 -20.58 -2.60 -4.42
CA ASP A 12 -19.34 -3.19 -4.96
C ASP A 12 -18.13 -2.27 -4.76
N TYR A 13 -18.31 -0.95 -4.85
CA TYR A 13 -17.23 0.01 -4.68
C TYR A 13 -16.71 0.05 -3.23
N ALA A 14 -17.61 -0.08 -2.24
CA ALA A 14 -17.24 -0.14 -0.84
C ALA A 14 -16.48 -1.43 -0.48
N ASN A 15 -16.90 -2.58 -1.03
CA ASN A 15 -16.19 -3.86 -0.83
C ASN A 15 -14.82 -3.87 -1.53
N ARG A 16 -14.72 -3.34 -2.75
CA ARG A 16 -13.43 -3.18 -3.48
C ARG A 16 -12.49 -2.15 -2.84
N ALA A 17 -12.92 -1.38 -1.85
CA ALA A 17 -12.12 -0.33 -1.24
C ALA A 17 -11.09 -0.85 -0.24
N ASP A 18 -11.30 -2.04 0.34
CA ASP A 18 -10.35 -2.62 1.28
C ASP A 18 -9.32 -3.46 0.52
N PRO A 19 -8.02 -3.09 0.51
CA PRO A 19 -6.96 -3.95 -0.04
C PRO A 19 -6.82 -5.28 0.72
N ARG A 20 -7.54 -5.47 1.84
CA ARG A 20 -7.64 -6.72 2.61
C ARG A 20 -8.94 -7.49 2.41
N ASP A 21 -9.80 -7.11 1.46
CA ASP A 21 -11.01 -7.87 1.16
C ASP A 21 -10.65 -9.30 0.65
N PRO A 22 -10.95 -10.37 1.41
CA PRO A 22 -10.63 -11.74 1.00
C PRO A 22 -11.48 -12.24 -0.17
N GLU A 23 -12.63 -11.63 -0.45
CA GLU A 23 -13.45 -11.97 -1.63
C GLU A 23 -12.79 -11.44 -2.93
N ARG A 24 -12.07 -10.31 -2.85
CA ARG A 24 -11.35 -9.72 -3.98
C ARG A 24 -9.91 -10.22 -4.10
N PHE A 25 -9.22 -10.39 -2.97
CA PHE A 25 -7.81 -10.73 -2.89
C PHE A 25 -7.61 -11.99 -2.03
N PRO A 26 -7.45 -13.18 -2.63
CA PRO A 26 -7.07 -14.37 -1.90
C PRO A 26 -5.77 -14.14 -1.11
N ASP A 27 -5.73 -14.58 0.14
CA ASP A 27 -4.65 -14.29 1.10
C ASP A 27 -4.40 -12.77 1.28
N ALA A 28 -5.48 -11.98 1.44
CA ALA A 28 -5.44 -10.52 1.44
C ALA A 28 -4.49 -9.91 2.51
N ASP A 29 -4.32 -10.59 3.64
CA ASP A 29 -3.43 -10.17 4.73
C ASP A 29 -1.94 -10.44 4.45
N ARG A 30 -1.64 -11.27 3.44
CA ARG A 30 -0.27 -11.57 3.04
C ARG A 30 0.25 -10.51 2.08
N PHE A 31 1.42 -9.97 2.39
CA PHE A 31 2.18 -9.16 1.43
C PHE A 31 2.79 -10.06 0.34
N ASP A 32 2.35 -9.87 -0.90
CA ASP A 32 2.88 -10.55 -2.09
C ASP A 32 3.24 -9.51 -3.17
N PRO A 33 4.54 -9.23 -3.41
CA PRO A 33 4.97 -8.27 -4.42
C PRO A 33 4.73 -8.76 -5.86
N TYR A 34 4.42 -10.05 -6.06
CA TYR A 34 4.15 -10.65 -7.37
C TYR A 34 2.65 -10.83 -7.66
N ARG A 35 1.78 -10.40 -6.74
CA ARG A 35 0.33 -10.46 -6.93
C ARG A 35 -0.05 -9.74 -8.23
N LYS A 36 -0.79 -10.43 -9.09
CA LYS A 36 -1.30 -9.88 -10.36
C LYS A 36 -2.62 -9.15 -10.12
N ASP A 37 -2.96 -8.20 -10.99
CA ASP A 37 -4.23 -7.43 -10.94
C ASP A 37 -4.48 -6.71 -9.60
N ILE A 38 -3.49 -5.92 -9.15
CA ILE A 38 -3.62 -5.10 -7.94
C ILE A 38 -4.38 -3.81 -8.27
N GLN A 39 -5.67 -3.77 -7.95
CA GLN A 39 -6.52 -2.59 -8.07
C GLN A 39 -6.84 -2.01 -6.69
N HIS A 40 -5.82 -1.46 -6.01
CA HIS A 40 -5.99 -0.86 -4.69
C HIS A 40 -6.56 0.57 -4.78
N LEU A 41 -7.39 0.96 -3.82
CA LEU A 41 -7.93 2.33 -3.73
C LEU A 41 -7.06 3.30 -2.91
N GLY A 42 -5.83 2.93 -2.57
CA GLY A 42 -4.89 3.79 -1.82
C GLY A 42 -4.56 5.15 -2.47
N PHE A 43 -4.83 5.33 -3.78
CA PHE A 43 -4.73 6.61 -4.48
C PHE A 43 -6.09 7.23 -4.83
N GLY A 44 -7.18 6.74 -4.23
CA GLY A 44 -8.55 7.12 -4.62
C GLY A 44 -8.93 6.63 -6.02
N SER A 45 -10.09 7.06 -6.51
CA SER A 45 -10.58 6.74 -7.86
C SER A 45 -11.45 7.87 -8.42
N GLY A 46 -11.76 7.81 -9.71
CA GLY A 46 -12.65 8.77 -10.39
C GLY A 46 -12.09 10.19 -10.40
N ILE A 47 -12.98 11.18 -10.27
CA ILE A 47 -12.64 12.61 -10.32
C ILE A 47 -11.75 13.07 -9.14
N HIS A 48 -11.64 12.25 -8.09
CA HIS A 48 -10.78 12.48 -6.93
C HIS A 48 -9.57 11.54 -6.89
N GLY A 49 -9.24 10.91 -8.02
CA GLY A 49 -7.99 10.17 -8.15
C GLY A 49 -6.80 11.06 -7.80
N CYS A 50 -5.85 10.50 -7.04
CA CYS A 50 -4.68 11.22 -6.57
C CYS A 50 -3.86 11.70 -7.78
N PHE A 51 -3.88 13.00 -7.99
CA PHE A 51 -3.11 13.66 -9.05
C PHE A 51 -1.60 13.36 -8.92
N GLY A 52 -1.10 13.22 -7.69
CA GLY A 52 0.29 12.89 -7.39
C GLY A 52 0.65 11.40 -7.52
N ALA A 53 -0.29 10.51 -7.85
CA ALA A 53 -0.03 9.07 -7.87
C ALA A 53 1.10 8.63 -8.82
N PRO A 54 1.33 9.26 -10.00
CA PRO A 54 2.49 8.94 -10.82
C PRO A 54 3.83 9.29 -10.15
N LEU A 55 3.91 10.47 -9.53
CA LEU A 55 5.12 10.92 -8.83
C LEU A 55 5.41 10.05 -7.61
N ALA A 56 4.40 9.80 -6.77
CA ALA A 56 4.54 8.97 -5.57
C ALA A 56 5.04 7.55 -5.91
N ARG A 57 4.58 6.98 -7.04
CA ARG A 57 5.07 5.67 -7.52
C ARG A 57 6.54 5.74 -7.95
N LEU A 58 6.92 6.78 -8.69
CA LEU A 58 8.32 6.97 -9.11
C LEU A 58 9.25 7.13 -7.89
N GLU A 59 8.86 7.96 -6.92
CA GLU A 59 9.61 8.16 -5.68
C GLU A 59 9.76 6.85 -4.90
N ALA A 60 8.67 6.09 -4.73
CA ALA A 60 8.70 4.81 -4.04
C ALA A 60 9.58 3.79 -4.76
N GLN A 61 9.52 3.71 -6.09
CA GLN A 61 10.36 2.82 -6.88
C GLN A 61 11.84 3.14 -6.69
N ILE A 62 12.23 4.41 -6.79
CA ILE A 62 13.62 4.85 -6.61
C ILE A 62 14.07 4.58 -5.18
N ALA A 63 13.31 5.04 -4.18
CA ALA A 63 13.69 4.91 -2.78
C ALA A 63 13.81 3.44 -2.34
N LEU A 64 12.83 2.60 -2.67
CA LEU A 64 12.85 1.18 -2.28
C LEU A 64 13.94 0.41 -3.03
N ALA A 65 14.17 0.69 -4.31
CA ALA A 65 15.25 0.05 -5.07
C ALA A 65 16.62 0.42 -4.50
N GLU A 66 16.86 1.70 -4.18
CA GLU A 66 18.13 2.14 -3.61
C GLU A 66 18.35 1.58 -2.20
N LEU A 67 17.31 1.53 -1.36
CA LEU A 67 17.41 0.89 -0.05
C LEU A 67 17.75 -0.60 -0.19
N ALA A 68 17.07 -1.33 -1.08
CA ALA A 68 17.34 -2.74 -1.32
C ALA A 68 18.73 -3.00 -1.89
N ARG A 69 19.25 -2.09 -2.74
CA ARG A 69 20.58 -2.17 -3.34
C ARG A 69 21.69 -1.87 -2.33
N ARG A 70 21.49 -0.87 -1.46
CA ARG A 70 22.56 -0.29 -0.63
C ARG A 70 22.64 -0.86 0.77
N LEU A 71 21.52 -1.22 1.38
CA LEU A 71 21.53 -1.70 2.76
C LEU A 71 21.98 -3.16 2.80
N GLU A 72 23.02 -3.43 3.59
CA GLU A 72 23.51 -4.79 3.81
C GLU A 72 22.86 -5.37 5.07
N GLY A 73 22.22 -6.54 4.93
CA GLY A 73 21.55 -7.25 6.02
C GLY A 73 20.53 -6.42 6.81
N PRO A 74 19.61 -5.65 6.17
CA PRO A 74 18.67 -4.81 6.90
C PRO A 74 17.72 -5.65 7.78
N ARG A 75 17.57 -5.25 9.05
CA ARG A 75 16.71 -5.92 10.03
C ARG A 75 15.92 -4.88 10.83
N LEU A 76 14.65 -5.18 11.14
CA LEU A 76 13.87 -4.32 12.03
C LEU A 76 14.45 -4.38 13.45
N VAL A 77 14.61 -3.21 14.07
CA VAL A 77 14.97 -3.12 15.49
C VAL A 77 13.77 -3.41 16.39
N GLU A 78 12.57 -3.11 15.91
CA GLU A 78 11.29 -3.31 16.61
C GLU A 78 10.27 -3.84 15.60
N ASP A 79 9.65 -4.98 15.90
CA ASP A 79 8.63 -5.63 15.07
C ASP A 79 7.46 -6.14 15.93
N PRO A 80 6.24 -5.57 15.81
CA PRO A 80 5.88 -4.51 14.87
C PRO A 80 6.47 -3.15 15.27
N PRO A 81 6.86 -2.29 14.31
CA PRO A 81 7.27 -0.93 14.61
C PRO A 81 6.08 -0.12 15.15
N PRO A 82 6.32 0.99 15.86
CA PRO A 82 5.24 1.80 16.42
C PRO A 82 4.46 2.50 15.31
N TYR A 83 3.14 2.28 15.23
CA TYR A 83 2.26 2.91 14.24
C TYR A 83 1.70 4.24 14.72
N ARG A 84 1.38 5.13 13.78
CA ARG A 84 0.59 6.35 14.06
C ARG A 84 -0.83 5.95 14.47
N GLN A 85 -1.38 6.59 15.49
CA GLN A 85 -2.81 6.54 15.79
C GLN A 85 -3.52 7.54 14.86
N ASN A 86 -3.91 7.08 13.66
CA ASN A 86 -4.55 7.90 12.64
C ASN A 86 -5.53 7.04 11.83
N ALA A 87 -6.76 7.52 11.66
CA ALA A 87 -7.83 6.82 10.94
C ALA A 87 -7.73 6.93 9.41
N VAL A 88 -7.02 7.94 8.89
CA VAL A 88 -6.92 8.26 7.46
C VAL A 88 -5.61 7.75 6.85
N LEU A 89 -4.49 7.94 7.56
CA LEU A 89 -3.16 7.54 7.08
C LEU A 89 -2.52 6.53 8.03
N ARG A 90 -2.43 5.27 7.58
CA ARG A 90 -1.78 4.19 8.33
C ARG A 90 -0.33 4.05 7.92
N GLY A 91 0.58 4.06 8.90
CA GLY A 91 1.99 3.74 8.69
C GLY A 91 2.81 3.85 9.97
N PRO A 92 4.03 3.29 10.00
CA PRO A 92 4.95 3.42 11.12
C PRO A 92 5.22 4.89 11.42
N ARG A 93 5.13 5.28 12.70
CA ARG A 93 5.56 6.62 13.18
C ARG A 93 7.06 6.80 12.96
N ARG A 94 7.82 5.73 13.15
CA ARG A 94 9.24 5.57 12.84
C ARG A 94 9.49 4.11 12.46
N LEU A 95 10.48 3.87 11.61
CA LEU A 95 10.93 2.52 11.24
C LEU A 95 12.44 2.46 11.44
N THR A 96 12.88 1.96 12.59
CA THR A 96 14.30 1.84 12.89
C THR A 96 14.83 0.53 12.35
N VAL A 97 15.88 0.62 11.52
CA VAL A 97 16.48 -0.52 10.83
C VAL A 97 17.95 -0.63 11.26
N ALA A 98 18.35 -1.81 11.72
CA ALA A 98 19.75 -2.17 11.90
C ALA A 98 20.29 -2.69 10.56
N VAL A 99 21.53 -2.33 10.24
CA VAL A 99 22.22 -2.76 9.01
C VAL A 99 23.65 -3.16 9.35
N ASP A 100 24.19 -4.10 8.60
CA ASP A 100 25.60 -4.52 8.72
C ASP A 100 26.53 -3.52 8.02
N GLY A 101 26.00 -2.78 7.04
CA GLY A 101 26.70 -1.75 6.29
C GLY A 101 25.80 -1.01 5.30
N VAL A 102 26.32 0.08 4.72
CA VAL A 102 25.66 0.84 3.65
C VAL A 102 26.62 0.96 2.48
N ARG A 103 26.29 0.33 1.35
CA ARG A 103 27.07 0.42 0.11
C ARG A 103 26.98 1.85 -0.45
N PRO A 104 28.06 2.36 -1.07
CA PRO A 104 28.05 3.67 -1.72
C PRO A 104 26.94 3.80 -2.76
#